data_AF-A0AAW5EID3-F1
#
_entry.id   AF-A0AAW5EID3-F1
#
_cell.length_a   1.000
_cell.length_b   1.000
_cell.length_c   1.000
_cell.angle_alpha   90.00
_cell.angle_beta   90.00
_cell.angle_gamma   90.00
#
_symmetry.space_group_name_H-M   'P 1'
#
loop_
_entity.id
_entity.type
_entity.pdbx_description
1 polymer ?
#
loop_
_entity_poly.entity_id
_entity_poly.type
_entity_poly.pdbx_seq_one_letter_code
_entity_poly.pdbx_strand_id
1 'polypeptide(L)'
;LKNKTQTIKENSLIEFNIEGNNPYEIYTVYKSYKAFNDEKDLTKFTYPIIDYIIFLDSDDYWELNCIEECVPRMDGVEVVWFANKHLYDNVNIPETRQPTLFEYYNFDKECQISSEEWASKTLQMGRKSFWFTVMGMIDFNFLKNIKLKHYDYAIFED
;
A
#
# COMPACT_ATOMS: atom_id res chain seq x y z
N LEU A 1 30.08 5.97 -15.02
CA LEU A 1 30.33 6.01 -13.56
C LEU A 1 30.54 4.57 -13.07
N LYS A 2 31.47 4.34 -12.13
CA LYS A 2 31.75 3.01 -11.55
C LYS A 2 30.56 2.59 -10.66
N ASN A 3 29.74 1.66 -11.14
CA ASN A 3 28.71 1.01 -10.34
C ASN A 3 29.40 0.08 -9.33
N LYS A 4 29.58 0.54 -8.09
CA LYS A 4 29.91 -0.34 -6.96
C LYS A 4 28.62 -1.01 -6.54
N THR A 5 28.47 -2.29 -6.87
CA THR A 5 27.48 -3.17 -6.25
C THR A 5 27.75 -3.14 -4.74
N GLN A 6 26.93 -2.43 -3.98
CA GLN A 6 26.93 -2.57 -2.52
C GLN A 6 26.34 -3.96 -2.25
N THR A 7 27.09 -4.80 -1.55
CA THR A 7 26.59 -6.08 -1.07
C THR A 7 25.35 -5.80 -0.22
N ILE A 8 24.17 -6.09 -0.74
CA ILE A 8 22.91 -5.85 -0.05
C ILE A 8 22.85 -6.86 1.09
N LYS A 9 22.80 -6.36 2.34
CA LYS A 9 22.63 -7.23 3.49
C LYS A 9 21.24 -7.85 3.42
N GLU A 10 21.11 -9.14 3.71
CA GLU A 10 19.82 -9.83 3.76
C GLU A 10 18.82 -9.04 4.62
N ASN A 11 17.60 -8.82 4.09
CA ASN A 11 16.54 -7.99 4.68
C ASN A 11 16.78 -6.46 4.72
N SER A 12 17.68 -5.91 3.91
CA SER A 12 17.81 -4.45 3.79
C SER A 12 16.70 -3.86 2.92
N LEU A 13 16.21 -2.67 3.29
CA LEU A 13 15.38 -1.86 2.41
C LEU A 13 16.20 -1.49 1.16
N ILE A 14 15.62 -1.74 -0.03
CA ILE A 14 16.22 -1.33 -1.30
C ILE A 14 15.42 -0.15 -1.83
N GLU A 15 16.07 1.00 -1.91
CA GLU A 15 15.48 2.23 -2.41
C GLU A 15 15.86 2.43 -3.88
N PHE A 16 14.91 2.90 -4.68
CA PHE A 16 15.12 3.25 -6.08
C PHE A 16 14.64 4.68 -6.33
N ASN A 17 15.44 5.43 -7.09
CA ASN A 17 15.05 6.75 -7.58
C ASN A 17 14.61 6.62 -9.04
N ILE A 18 13.53 7.32 -9.40
CA ILE A 18 13.08 7.43 -10.80
C ILE A 18 13.77 8.64 -11.42
N GLU A 19 14.37 8.45 -12.60
CA GLU A 19 15.06 9.54 -13.30
C GLU A 19 14.07 10.68 -13.62
N GLY A 20 14.45 11.92 -13.33
CA GLY A 20 13.61 13.10 -13.55
C GLY A 20 12.32 13.16 -12.72
N ASN A 21 12.13 12.28 -11.72
CA ASN A 21 10.89 12.15 -10.94
C ASN A 21 9.65 11.93 -11.81
N ASN A 22 9.78 11.27 -12.96
CA ASN A 22 8.67 10.97 -13.86
C ASN A 22 7.96 9.67 -13.43
N PRO A 23 6.77 9.69 -12.81
CA PRO A 23 6.14 8.48 -12.26
C PRO A 23 5.81 7.43 -13.33
N TYR A 24 5.63 7.86 -14.59
CA TYR A 24 5.42 6.96 -15.73
C TYR A 24 6.62 6.05 -16.02
N GLU A 25 7.80 6.37 -15.49
CA GLU A 25 9.03 5.58 -15.61
C GLU A 25 9.23 4.62 -14.44
N ILE A 26 8.23 4.40 -13.57
CA ILE A 26 8.31 3.40 -12.49
C ILE A 26 8.65 1.99 -13.02
N TYR A 27 8.29 1.68 -14.28
CA TYR A 27 8.68 0.41 -14.91
C TYR A 27 10.20 0.19 -14.99
N THR A 28 10.99 1.27 -14.95
CA THR A 28 12.46 1.22 -14.94
C THR A 28 13.00 0.73 -13.60
N VAL A 29 12.30 1.03 -12.50
CA VAL A 29 12.62 0.56 -11.15
C VAL A 29 12.45 -0.95 -11.07
N TYR A 30 11.31 -1.47 -11.52
CA TYR A 30 11.04 -2.91 -11.54
C TYR A 30 11.99 -3.68 -12.46
N LYS A 31 12.64 -3.02 -13.43
CA LYS A 31 13.65 -3.62 -14.32
C LYS A 31 15.09 -3.31 -13.90
N SER A 32 15.27 -2.59 -12.79
CA SER A 32 16.58 -2.12 -12.35
C SER A 32 17.38 -3.28 -11.77
N TYR A 33 18.51 -3.55 -12.43
CA TYR A 33 19.46 -4.57 -12.02
C TYR A 33 20.08 -4.36 -10.63
N LYS A 34 19.88 -3.17 -10.04
CA LYS A 34 20.44 -2.79 -8.73
C LYS A 34 19.78 -3.53 -7.56
N ALA A 35 18.66 -4.22 -7.78
CA ALA A 35 17.99 -5.03 -6.78
C ALA A 35 18.64 -6.41 -6.57
N PHE A 36 19.53 -6.84 -7.47
CA PHE A 36 20.03 -8.22 -7.52
C PHE A 36 21.48 -8.32 -7.06
N ASN A 37 21.79 -9.43 -6.42
CA ASN A 37 23.12 -9.72 -5.88
C ASN A 37 24.09 -10.27 -6.95
N ASP A 38 23.59 -10.82 -8.07
CA ASP A 38 24.38 -11.38 -9.18
C ASP A 38 23.74 -11.08 -10.55
N GLU A 39 24.55 -10.88 -11.59
CA GLU A 39 24.11 -10.74 -12.99
C GLU A 39 23.35 -11.99 -13.50
N LYS A 40 23.57 -13.16 -12.91
CA LYS A 40 22.80 -14.37 -13.22
C LYS A 40 21.33 -14.27 -12.83
N ASP A 41 21.02 -13.51 -11.77
CA ASP A 41 19.63 -13.29 -11.35
C ASP A 41 18.88 -12.41 -12.37
N LEU A 42 19.59 -11.51 -13.08
CA LEU A 42 19.04 -10.72 -14.18
C LEU A 42 18.56 -11.58 -15.35
N THR A 43 19.30 -12.64 -15.67
CA THR A 43 18.95 -13.51 -16.81
C THR A 43 17.71 -14.36 -16.56
N LYS A 44 17.31 -14.53 -15.29
CA LYS A 44 16.09 -15.25 -14.86
C LYS A 44 14.97 -14.30 -14.45
N PHE A 45 15.26 -13.01 -14.34
CA PHE A 45 14.31 -12.03 -13.86
C PHE A 45 13.21 -11.80 -14.89
N THR A 46 12.02 -12.31 -14.57
CA THR A 46 10.82 -12.21 -15.39
C THR A 46 9.84 -11.28 -14.70
N TYR A 47 10.19 -9.98 -14.62
CA TYR A 47 9.48 -8.97 -13.80
C TYR A 47 9.52 -9.30 -12.29
N PRO A 48 9.41 -8.31 -11.39
CA PRO A 48 9.34 -8.64 -9.98
C PRO A 48 8.02 -9.37 -9.74
N ILE A 49 8.10 -10.55 -9.14
CA ILE A 49 6.91 -11.21 -8.58
C ILE A 49 6.55 -10.38 -7.37
N ILE A 50 5.52 -9.55 -7.53
CA ILE A 50 4.96 -8.74 -6.46
C ILE A 50 3.81 -9.55 -5.89
N ASP A 51 3.92 -9.94 -4.62
CA ASP A 51 2.85 -10.63 -3.90
C ASP A 51 1.75 -9.62 -3.52
N TYR A 52 2.15 -8.53 -2.86
CA TYR A 52 1.24 -7.52 -2.34
C TYR A 52 1.66 -6.10 -2.73
N ILE A 53 0.68 -5.21 -2.82
CA ILE A 53 0.89 -3.77 -3.00
C ILE A 53 0.24 -2.99 -1.85
N ILE A 54 0.90 -1.92 -1.42
CA ILE A 54 0.46 -1.02 -0.37
C ILE A 54 0.84 0.42 -0.80
N PHE A 55 -0.02 1.39 -0.55
CA PHE A 55 0.22 2.80 -0.86
C PHE A 55 0.46 3.59 0.42
N LEU A 56 1.28 4.64 0.32
CA LEU A 56 1.61 5.54 1.42
C LEU A 56 1.78 6.94 0.86
N ASP A 57 1.10 7.91 1.45
CA ASP A 57 1.30 9.31 1.12
C ASP A 57 2.63 9.80 1.70
N SER A 58 3.24 10.76 1.02
CA SER A 58 4.59 11.24 1.34
C SER A 58 4.71 11.99 2.68
N ASP A 59 3.59 12.39 3.27
CA ASP A 59 3.48 13.02 4.59
C ASP A 59 2.98 12.05 5.68
N ASP A 60 2.77 10.79 5.34
CA ASP A 60 2.38 9.72 6.25
C ASP A 60 3.54 8.77 6.59
N TYR A 61 3.34 7.95 7.62
CA TYR A 61 4.24 6.86 7.96
C TYR A 61 3.47 5.68 8.59
N TRP A 62 4.05 4.49 8.47
CA TRP A 62 3.52 3.30 9.13
C TRP A 62 4.15 3.07 10.51
N GLU A 63 3.40 2.42 11.41
CA GLU A 63 3.99 1.83 12.61
C GLU A 63 5.03 0.77 12.21
N LEU A 64 6.07 0.59 13.04
CA LEU A 64 7.26 -0.22 12.70
C LEU A 64 6.91 -1.66 12.29
N ASN A 65 5.89 -2.25 12.89
CA ASN A 65 5.45 -3.63 12.66
C ASN A 65 4.31 -3.74 11.62
N CYS A 66 3.92 -2.66 10.92
CA CYS A 66 2.76 -2.67 10.02
C CYS A 66 2.83 -3.80 8.98
N ILE A 67 3.95 -3.94 8.28
CA ILE A 67 4.13 -4.99 7.27
C ILE A 67 4.18 -6.38 7.90
N GLU A 68 4.87 -6.52 9.04
CA GLU A 68 4.96 -7.79 9.78
C GLU A 68 3.59 -8.29 10.24
N GLU A 69 2.67 -7.38 10.59
CA GLU A 69 1.29 -7.70 10.96
C GLU A 69 0.38 -7.95 9.75
N CYS A 70 0.59 -7.22 8.64
CA CYS A 70 -0.26 -7.34 7.44
C CYS A 70 -0.02 -8.64 6.67
N VAL A 71 1.24 -9.03 6.47
CA VAL A 71 1.61 -10.21 5.66
C VAL A 71 0.90 -11.51 6.11
N PRO A 72 0.89 -11.91 7.40
CA PRO A 72 0.20 -13.12 7.82
C PRO A 72 -1.33 -13.01 7.70
N ARG A 73 -1.89 -11.78 7.71
CA ARG A 73 -3.33 -11.53 7.58
C ARG A 73 -3.84 -11.56 6.15
N MET A 74 -2.94 -11.57 5.16
CA MET A 74 -3.28 -11.79 3.76
C MET A 74 -3.70 -13.25 3.48
N ASP A 75 -3.44 -14.19 4.39
CA ASP A 75 -3.83 -15.59 4.20
C ASP A 75 -5.36 -15.73 4.09
N GLY A 76 -5.82 -16.21 2.94
CA GLY A 76 -7.23 -16.42 2.64
C GLY A 76 -8.05 -15.17 2.28
N VAL A 77 -7.41 -14.02 2.03
CA VAL A 77 -8.11 -12.78 1.62
C VAL A 77 -7.38 -12.06 0.48
N GLU A 78 -8.12 -11.31 -0.33
CA GLU A 78 -7.52 -10.48 -1.39
C GLU A 78 -7.11 -9.08 -0.90
N VAL A 79 -7.65 -8.63 0.24
CA VAL A 79 -7.45 -7.29 0.78
C VAL A 79 -7.35 -7.35 2.31
N VAL A 80 -6.29 -6.78 2.87
CA VAL A 80 -6.20 -6.43 4.29
C VAL A 80 -6.44 -4.93 4.44
N TRP A 81 -7.45 -4.58 5.22
CA TRP A 81 -7.75 -3.21 5.61
C TRP A 81 -7.32 -3.02 7.07
N PHE A 82 -6.46 -2.03 7.35
CA PHE A 82 -5.92 -1.77 8.68
C PHE A 82 -6.30 -0.37 9.18
N ALA A 83 -6.30 -0.23 10.50
CA ALA A 83 -6.66 1.01 11.17
C ALA A 83 -5.58 2.09 10.98
N ASN A 84 -5.99 3.35 10.97
CA ASN A 84 -5.11 4.51 10.94
C ASN A 84 -5.32 5.39 12.18
N LYS A 85 -4.38 6.30 12.44
CA LYS A 85 -4.48 7.33 13.49
C LYS A 85 -4.11 8.68 12.90
N HIS A 86 -4.75 9.74 13.38
CA HIS A 86 -4.37 11.09 13.01
C HIS A 86 -3.17 11.54 13.84
N LEU A 87 -2.08 11.91 13.18
CA LEU A 87 -0.97 12.64 13.80
C LEU A 87 -1.03 14.10 13.34
N TYR A 88 -0.96 15.03 14.28
CA TYR A 88 -0.89 16.46 14.02
C TYR A 88 0.51 16.95 14.40
N ASP A 89 1.47 16.81 13.48
CA ASP A 89 2.83 17.32 13.68
C ASP A 89 2.95 18.74 13.14
N ASN A 90 3.44 19.66 13.98
CA ASN A 90 3.64 21.08 13.65
C ASN A 90 2.41 21.81 13.06
N VAL A 91 1.19 21.33 13.34
CA VAL A 91 -0.07 21.93 12.89
C VAL A 91 -1.05 22.10 14.05
N ASN A 92 -2.06 22.97 13.86
CA ASN A 92 -3.12 23.14 14.84
C ASN A 92 -3.97 21.88 14.93
N ILE A 93 -4.12 21.36 16.15
CA ILE A 93 -5.04 20.25 16.43
C ILE A 93 -6.47 20.78 16.22
N PRO A 94 -7.32 20.08 15.44
CA PRO A 94 -8.72 20.45 15.29
C PRO A 94 -9.45 20.46 16.63
N GLU A 95 -10.34 21.44 16.84
CA GLU A 95 -11.20 21.48 18.04
C GLU A 95 -12.09 20.24 18.16
N THR A 96 -12.44 19.63 17.03
CA THR A 96 -13.22 18.40 16.95
C THR A 96 -12.41 17.31 16.29
N ARG A 97 -12.22 16.20 17.02
CA ARG A 97 -11.56 15.01 16.49
C ARG A 97 -12.42 14.40 15.40
N GLN A 98 -11.84 14.23 14.22
CA GLN A 98 -12.46 13.43 13.16
C GLN A 98 -12.33 11.94 13.51
N PRO A 99 -13.44 11.17 13.48
CA PRO A 99 -13.36 9.73 13.70
C PRO A 99 -12.84 9.02 12.45
N THR A 100 -12.15 7.91 12.66
CA THR A 100 -11.61 7.05 11.61
C THR A 100 -12.73 6.22 10.98
N LEU A 101 -12.47 5.62 9.81
CA LEU A 101 -13.43 4.69 9.21
C LEU A 101 -13.73 3.51 10.13
N PHE A 102 -12.73 2.97 10.84
CA PHE A 102 -12.96 1.86 11.77
C PHE A 102 -13.94 2.24 12.89
N GLU A 103 -13.84 3.47 13.40
CA GLU A 103 -14.78 3.99 14.40
C GLU A 103 -16.19 4.22 13.81
N TYR A 104 -16.29 4.74 12.58
CA TYR A 104 -17.58 4.86 11.91
C TYR A 104 -18.26 3.52 11.71
N TYR A 105 -17.48 2.50 11.34
CA TYR A 105 -18.02 1.17 11.07
C TYR A 105 -18.17 0.35 12.35
N ASN A 106 -17.70 0.80 13.52
CA ASN A 106 -17.59 -0.05 14.73
C ASN A 106 -16.84 -1.36 14.44
N PHE A 107 -15.69 -1.29 13.78
CA PHE A 107 -14.74 -2.40 13.69
C PHE A 107 -13.71 -2.26 14.81
N ASP A 108 -14.05 -2.78 15.99
CA ASP A 108 -13.22 -2.75 17.20
C ASP A 108 -12.34 -4.00 17.36
N LYS A 109 -12.55 -5.00 16.52
CA LYS A 109 -11.85 -6.29 16.53
C LYS A 109 -11.50 -6.73 15.13
N GLU A 110 -10.41 -7.47 15.04
CA GLU A 110 -10.02 -8.18 13.82
C GLU A 110 -11.15 -9.10 13.35
N CYS A 111 -11.48 -9.02 12.08
CA CYS A 111 -12.48 -9.88 11.44
C CYS A 111 -12.21 -9.98 9.94
N GLN A 112 -12.77 -11.01 9.33
CA GLN A 112 -12.89 -11.11 7.88
C GLN A 112 -14.34 -10.83 7.51
N ILE A 113 -14.53 -10.02 6.46
CA ILE A 113 -15.85 -9.68 5.92
C ILE A 113 -15.82 -9.87 4.41
N SER A 114 -16.92 -10.34 3.85
CA SER A 114 -17.15 -10.35 2.41
C SER A 114 -17.41 -8.95 1.88
N SER A 115 -17.27 -8.77 0.56
CA SER A 115 -17.63 -7.52 -0.11
C SER A 115 -19.11 -7.16 0.06
N GLU A 116 -20.00 -8.16 0.19
CA GLU A 116 -21.44 -7.95 0.43
C GLU A 116 -21.71 -7.44 1.84
N GLU A 117 -21.04 -8.01 2.85
CA GLU A 117 -21.14 -7.56 4.24
C GLU A 117 -20.58 -6.15 4.41
N TRP A 118 -19.42 -5.87 3.79
CA TRP A 118 -18.86 -4.51 3.75
C TRP A 118 -19.85 -3.52 3.12
N ALA A 119 -20.37 -3.80 1.92
CA ALA A 119 -21.30 -2.91 1.22
C ALA A 119 -22.59 -2.68 2.02
N SER A 120 -23.13 -3.74 2.61
CA SER A 120 -24.32 -3.67 3.47
C SER A 120 -24.08 -2.79 4.70
N LYS A 121 -22.92 -2.93 5.35
CA LYS A 121 -22.54 -2.13 6.51
C LYS A 121 -22.33 -0.65 6.13
N THR A 122 -21.66 -0.38 5.02
CA THR A 122 -21.49 0.98 4.47
C THR A 122 -22.84 1.69 4.28
N LEU A 123 -23.81 0.99 3.69
CA LEU A 123 -25.17 1.50 3.48
C LEU A 123 -25.91 1.72 4.80
N GLN A 124 -25.82 0.78 5.75
CA GLN A 124 -26.43 0.92 7.08
C GLN A 124 -25.90 2.14 7.84
N MET A 125 -24.62 2.47 7.67
CA MET A 125 -24.00 3.66 8.26
C MET A 125 -24.37 4.97 7.53
N GLY A 126 -25.21 4.92 6.49
CA GLY A 126 -25.60 6.09 5.70
C GLY A 126 -24.45 6.71 4.91
N ARG A 127 -23.37 5.96 4.69
CA ARG A 127 -22.14 6.43 4.06
C ARG A 127 -22.25 6.30 2.55
N LYS A 128 -21.76 7.33 1.84
CA LYS A 128 -21.68 7.37 0.38
C LYS A 128 -20.25 7.31 -0.15
N SER A 129 -19.28 7.37 0.75
CA SER A 129 -17.85 7.35 0.43
C SER A 129 -17.08 6.47 1.40
N PHE A 130 -16.02 5.89 0.84
CA PHE A 130 -15.06 5.00 1.48
C PHE A 130 -13.72 5.29 0.82
N TRP A 131 -12.74 5.71 1.61
CA TRP A 131 -11.36 5.92 1.19
C TRP A 131 -10.53 4.76 1.73
N PHE A 132 -9.63 4.21 0.94
CA PHE A 132 -8.93 2.97 1.30
C PHE A 132 -7.43 3.03 1.06
N THR A 133 -7.00 3.76 0.04
CA THR A 133 -5.69 3.61 -0.60
C THR A 133 -4.50 3.56 0.37
N VAL A 134 -4.41 4.48 1.33
CA VAL A 134 -3.30 4.54 2.31
C VAL A 134 -3.47 3.63 3.54
N MET A 135 -4.54 2.85 3.60
CA MET A 135 -4.96 2.06 4.77
C MET A 135 -5.08 0.57 4.47
N GLY A 136 -4.51 0.08 3.37
CA GLY A 136 -4.64 -1.32 3.05
C GLY A 136 -3.55 -1.93 2.18
N MET A 137 -3.42 -3.23 2.33
CA MET A 137 -2.56 -4.11 1.55
C MET A 137 -3.45 -4.95 0.63
N ILE A 138 -3.08 -5.04 -0.64
CA ILE A 138 -3.87 -5.70 -1.68
C ILE A 138 -3.04 -6.82 -2.32
N ASP A 139 -3.64 -7.99 -2.54
CA ASP A 139 -3.08 -9.01 -3.42
C ASP A 139 -2.89 -8.43 -4.84
N PHE A 140 -1.65 -8.43 -5.31
CA PHE A 140 -1.32 -7.76 -6.56
C PHE A 140 -1.89 -8.48 -7.78
N ASN A 141 -2.07 -9.79 -7.73
CA ASN A 141 -2.70 -10.54 -8.80
C ASN A 141 -4.20 -10.25 -8.88
N PHE A 142 -4.88 -10.19 -7.73
CA PHE A 142 -6.27 -9.76 -7.63
C PHE A 142 -6.46 -8.36 -8.25
N LEU A 143 -5.62 -7.39 -7.86
CA LEU A 143 -5.70 -6.02 -8.39
C LEU A 143 -5.58 -5.98 -9.93
N LYS A 144 -4.60 -6.71 -10.49
CA LYS A 144 -4.43 -6.84 -11.95
C LYS A 144 -5.64 -7.49 -12.61
N ASN A 145 -6.21 -8.52 -11.99
CA ASN A 145 -7.34 -9.27 -12.54
C ASN A 145 -8.59 -8.40 -12.65
N ILE A 146 -8.87 -7.56 -11.65
CA ILE A 146 -10.00 -6.62 -11.68
C ILE A 146 -9.74 -5.38 -12.55
N LYS A 147 -8.48 -5.15 -12.95
CA LYS A 147 -8.04 -4.03 -13.80
C LYS A 147 -8.38 -2.65 -13.20
N LEU A 148 -8.37 -2.56 -11.87
CA LEU A 148 -8.62 -1.32 -11.15
C LEU A 148 -7.38 -0.42 -11.24
N LYS A 149 -7.61 0.89 -11.38
CA LYS A 149 -6.58 1.93 -11.42
C LYS A 149 -7.16 3.26 -10.93
N HIS A 150 -6.31 4.11 -10.37
CA HIS A 150 -6.68 5.51 -10.14
C HIS A 150 -6.90 6.24 -11.47
N TYR A 151 -7.75 7.26 -11.41
CA TYR A 151 -8.00 8.14 -12.55
C TYR A 151 -7.20 9.42 -12.40
N ASP A 152 -6.44 9.76 -13.43
CA ASP A 152 -5.67 11.00 -13.44
C ASP A 152 -6.60 12.21 -13.28
N TYR A 153 -6.19 13.16 -12.43
CA TYR A 153 -6.89 14.43 -12.21
C TYR A 153 -8.31 14.32 -11.63
N ALA A 154 -8.70 13.15 -11.13
CA ALA A 154 -9.91 12.99 -10.33
C ALA A 154 -9.65 13.45 -8.89
N ILE A 155 -10.71 13.90 -8.21
CA ILE A 155 -10.73 14.13 -6.77
C ILE A 155 -11.54 12.98 -6.17
N PHE A 156 -11.12 12.45 -5.02
CA PHE A 156 -11.75 11.29 -4.36
C PHE A 156 -11.59 9.99 -5.16
N GLU A 157 -10.42 9.81 -5.76
CA GLU A 157 -10.02 8.63 -6.53
C GLU A 157 -9.52 7.45 -5.68
N ASP A 158 -9.43 7.66 -4.36
CA ASP A 158 -8.74 6.87 -3.34
C ASP A 158 -9.60 5.91 -2.52
#